data_AF-A0A183Q6Q2-F1
#
_entry.id   AF-A0A183Q6Q2-F1
#
_cell.length_a   1.000
_cell.length_b   1.000
_cell.length_c   1.000
_cell.angle_alpha   90.00
_cell.angle_beta   90.00
_cell.angle_gamma   90.00
#
_symmetry.space_group_name_H-M   'P 1'
#
loop_
_entity.id
_entity.type
_entity.pdbx_description
1 polymer ?
#
loop_
_entity_poly.entity_id
_entity_poly.type
_entity_poly.pdbx_seq_one_letter_code
_entity_poly.pdbx_strand_id
1 'polypeptide(L)'
;MDKNGLNFYNSNPDINDYRNTGVGFLVNDQSMITATDFKEVDGRIATIKIHSKATKQTINLIGCYAPTESSNDEVSKEKFYLKLNDTIKKLKLNKLPILTLGDYNCRLSQDLHTYYPNIIGKAIKLETETSENGMKLINLCKTLNLRVMNSFTTKPEHRTHTWVHPKTQMGHVIDLVITENNSKLLVCDIHNSRSMEANTDHYMITTILKLKYLNNNKTSNDKSKPKRKQSKAIHALTPDYPKILNTLLQNKCQLNQVERAITQAANKAAIPYKSATKRWQYNISNLLKDEIKHRRQLRLKWLNNPTAANKSLYMQASKIVNNKIKLAKDQYIKDKMNEMNTYFKKHDLHLAYKMVDDILATIRNHSYKAKRAHQIKDSDLQYHY
;
A
#
# COMPACT_ATOMS: atom_id res chain seq x y z
N MET A 1 1.88 16.29 -6.28
CA MET A 1 3.06 15.42 -6.07
C MET A 1 3.73 15.82 -4.77
N ASP A 2 4.13 14.86 -3.94
CA ASP A 2 4.95 15.14 -2.76
C ASP A 2 6.37 15.56 -3.21
N LYS A 3 7.09 16.33 -2.40
CA LYS A 3 8.48 16.73 -2.67
C LYS A 3 9.44 15.52 -2.75
N ASN A 4 8.99 14.34 -2.30
CA ASN A 4 9.78 13.10 -2.28
C ASN A 4 9.37 12.07 -3.35
N GLY A 5 8.31 12.30 -4.13
CA GLY A 5 7.85 11.35 -5.18
C GLY A 5 6.88 10.25 -4.72
N LEU A 6 6.39 10.24 -3.47
CA LEU A 6 5.53 9.15 -2.96
C LEU A 6 4.03 9.29 -3.33
N ASN A 7 3.48 8.25 -3.96
CA ASN A 7 2.07 8.09 -4.32
C ASN A 7 1.48 6.86 -3.61
N PHE A 8 0.29 7.02 -3.02
CA PHE A 8 -0.42 5.93 -2.34
C PHE A 8 -1.69 5.59 -3.13
N TYR A 9 -1.82 4.32 -3.50
CA TYR A 9 -2.97 3.74 -4.18
C TYR A 9 -3.58 2.70 -3.26
N ASN A 10 -4.88 2.75 -2.99
CA ASN A 10 -5.51 1.83 -2.06
C ASN A 10 -6.86 1.38 -2.59
N SER A 11 -7.22 0.12 -2.32
CA SER A 11 -8.61 -0.29 -2.39
C SER A 11 -9.39 0.41 -1.28
N ASN A 12 -10.65 0.70 -1.54
CA ASN A 12 -11.54 1.05 -0.45
C ASN A 12 -11.92 -0.26 0.28
N PRO A 13 -11.91 -0.31 1.62
CA PRO A 13 -12.48 -1.43 2.34
C PRO A 13 -13.94 -1.63 1.90
N ASP A 14 -14.41 -2.88 1.82
CA ASP A 14 -15.83 -3.14 1.58
C ASP A 14 -16.65 -2.38 2.63
N ILE A 15 -17.71 -1.68 2.22
CA ILE A 15 -18.53 -0.87 3.13
C ILE A 15 -19.16 -1.74 4.23
N ASN A 16 -19.40 -3.02 3.92
CA ASN A 16 -19.96 -4.01 4.83
C ASN A 16 -18.90 -4.73 5.66
N ASP A 17 -17.62 -4.67 5.26
CA ASP A 17 -16.49 -5.31 5.95
C ASP A 17 -15.25 -4.40 6.00
N TYR A 18 -15.48 -3.16 6.46
CA TYR A 18 -14.45 -2.12 6.47
C TYR A 18 -13.32 -2.40 7.47
N ARG A 19 -13.46 -3.43 8.31
CA ARG A 19 -12.51 -3.79 9.37
C ARG A 19 -11.59 -4.92 9.01
N ASN A 20 -11.98 -5.79 8.07
CA ASN A 20 -11.22 -7.01 7.75
C ASN A 20 -10.74 -7.06 6.30
N THR A 21 -10.76 -5.92 5.60
CA THR A 21 -10.30 -5.80 4.21
C THR A 21 -9.51 -4.50 3.98
N GLY A 22 -8.73 -4.45 2.92
CA GLY A 22 -7.94 -3.30 2.48
C GLY A 22 -6.55 -3.71 2.00
N VAL A 23 -6.21 -3.34 0.76
CA VAL A 23 -4.88 -3.53 0.17
C VAL A 23 -4.44 -2.23 -0.48
N GLY A 24 -3.15 -1.89 -0.39
CA GLY A 24 -2.63 -0.69 -1.03
C GLY A 24 -1.17 -0.77 -1.42
N PHE A 25 -0.80 0.09 -2.35
CA PHE A 25 0.56 0.28 -2.84
C PHE A 25 1.02 1.68 -2.50
N LEU A 26 2.11 1.78 -1.74
CA LEU A 26 2.87 3.01 -1.59
C LEU A 26 4.05 2.95 -2.56
N VAL A 27 4.00 3.77 -3.61
CA VAL A 27 5.01 3.79 -4.67
C VAL A 27 5.82 5.08 -4.59
N ASN A 28 7.14 4.95 -4.58
CA ASN A 28 8.04 6.08 -4.78
C ASN A 28 8.21 6.34 -6.28
N ASP A 29 7.31 7.15 -6.83
CA ASP A 29 7.26 7.62 -8.21
C ASP A 29 8.28 8.75 -8.42
N GLN A 30 9.56 8.35 -8.38
CA GLN A 30 10.68 9.20 -8.79
C GLN A 30 10.87 9.11 -10.30
N SER A 31 11.79 9.91 -10.86
CA SER A 31 12.04 9.95 -12.31
C SER A 31 12.28 8.57 -12.95
N MET A 32 12.71 7.56 -12.20
CA MET A 32 13.10 6.23 -12.69
C MET A 32 11.98 5.19 -12.71
N ILE A 33 10.90 5.37 -11.95
CA ILE A 33 9.80 4.42 -11.83
C ILE A 33 8.48 5.15 -11.93
N THR A 34 7.55 4.65 -12.72
CA THR A 34 6.18 5.19 -12.80
C THR A 34 5.16 4.11 -12.51
N ALA A 35 4.19 4.43 -11.66
CA ALA A 35 3.05 3.58 -11.38
C ALA A 35 1.86 3.92 -12.28
N THR A 36 1.27 2.91 -12.91
CA THR A 36 0.11 3.05 -13.78
C THR A 36 -0.87 1.91 -13.56
N ASP A 37 -2.08 2.03 -14.12
CA ASP A 37 -3.08 0.96 -14.14
C ASP A 37 -3.38 0.34 -12.78
N PHE A 38 -3.43 1.16 -11.71
CA PHE A 38 -3.97 0.69 -10.44
C PHE A 38 -5.43 0.26 -10.63
N LYS A 39 -5.75 -0.96 -10.19
CA LYS A 39 -7.10 -1.50 -10.20
C LYS A 39 -7.35 -2.24 -8.90
N GLU A 40 -8.36 -1.79 -8.17
CA GLU A 40 -9.01 -2.57 -7.14
C GLU A 40 -9.78 -3.71 -7.82
N VAL A 41 -9.48 -4.95 -7.43
CA VAL A 41 -10.27 -6.12 -7.85
C VAL A 41 -11.39 -6.34 -6.85
N ASP A 42 -11.03 -6.28 -5.56
CA ASP A 42 -11.91 -6.22 -4.40
C ASP A 42 -11.12 -5.70 -3.17
N GLY A 43 -11.72 -5.75 -1.98
CA GLY A 43 -11.07 -5.34 -0.74
C GLY A 43 -9.82 -6.16 -0.35
N ARG A 44 -9.56 -7.31 -0.98
CA ARG A 44 -8.47 -8.25 -0.66
C ARG A 44 -7.44 -8.41 -1.77
N ILE A 45 -7.76 -7.99 -2.99
CA ILE A 45 -6.90 -8.09 -4.16
C ILE A 45 -6.85 -6.73 -4.88
N ALA A 46 -5.64 -6.22 -5.07
CA ALA A 46 -5.42 -5.04 -5.90
C ALA A 46 -4.24 -5.27 -6.85
N THR A 47 -4.27 -4.62 -8.00
CA THR A 47 -3.20 -4.72 -9.01
C THR A 47 -2.67 -3.35 -9.36
N ILE A 48 -1.39 -3.26 -9.71
CA ILE A 48 -0.77 -2.04 -10.21
C ILE A 48 0.35 -2.41 -11.17
N LYS A 49 0.61 -1.57 -12.17
CA LYS A 49 1.79 -1.73 -13.04
C LYS A 49 2.89 -0.79 -12.61
N ILE A 50 4.10 -1.33 -12.57
CA ILE A 50 5.31 -0.57 -12.31
C ILE A 50 6.17 -0.59 -13.57
N HIS A 51 6.43 0.59 -14.14
CA HIS A 51 7.31 0.75 -15.28
C HIS A 51 8.64 1.37 -14.83
N SER A 52 9.74 0.68 -15.14
CA SER A 52 11.10 1.17 -14.94
C SER A 52 11.59 1.86 -16.20
N LYS A 53 11.81 3.18 -16.15
CA LYS A 53 12.36 3.93 -17.29
C LYS A 53 13.80 3.53 -17.61
N ALA A 54 14.57 3.16 -16.57
CA ALA A 54 15.96 2.73 -16.69
C ALA A 54 16.10 1.44 -17.52
N THR A 55 15.24 0.47 -17.25
CA THR A 55 15.32 -0.87 -17.88
C THR A 55 14.31 -1.08 -18.99
N LYS A 56 13.40 -0.13 -19.18
CA LYS A 56 12.25 -0.19 -20.09
C LYS A 56 11.32 -1.38 -19.83
N GLN A 57 11.41 -1.99 -18.64
CA GLN A 57 10.55 -3.09 -18.22
C GLN A 57 9.29 -2.58 -17.54
N THR A 58 8.18 -3.28 -17.77
CA THR A 58 6.94 -3.11 -17.02
C THR A 58 6.59 -4.41 -16.33
N ILE A 59 6.18 -4.33 -15.07
CA ILE A 59 5.85 -5.46 -14.21
C ILE A 59 4.44 -5.28 -13.68
N ASN A 60 3.65 -6.36 -13.65
CA ASN A 60 2.39 -6.37 -12.92
C ASN A 60 2.67 -6.76 -11.46
N LEU A 61 2.28 -5.88 -10.53
CA LEU A 61 2.23 -6.20 -9.12
C LEU A 61 0.81 -6.54 -8.71
N ILE A 62 0.66 -7.55 -7.86
CA ILE A 62 -0.60 -7.91 -7.22
C ILE A 62 -0.38 -7.86 -5.71
N GLY A 63 -1.24 -7.16 -5.00
CA GLY A 63 -1.31 -7.11 -3.56
C GLY A 63 -2.45 -8.02 -3.10
N CYS A 64 -2.17 -8.90 -2.14
CA CYS A 64 -3.10 -9.90 -1.66
C CYS A 64 -3.26 -9.82 -0.13
N TYR A 65 -4.50 -10.00 0.33
CA TYR A 65 -4.81 -10.24 1.73
C TYR A 65 -5.86 -11.35 1.84
N ALA A 66 -5.41 -12.60 1.93
CA ALA A 66 -6.27 -13.77 2.00
C ALA A 66 -7.09 -13.77 3.30
N PRO A 67 -8.31 -14.37 3.30
CA PRO A 67 -9.03 -14.64 4.54
C PRO A 67 -8.18 -15.45 5.51
N THR A 68 -8.32 -15.19 6.81
CA THR A 68 -7.58 -15.91 7.86
C THR A 68 -7.81 -17.42 7.74
N GLU A 69 -6.74 -18.20 7.93
CA GLU A 69 -6.79 -19.68 7.91
C GLU A 69 -7.90 -20.21 8.83
N SER A 70 -8.02 -19.59 9.99
CA SER A 70 -8.92 -19.97 11.08
C SER A 70 -10.39 -19.62 10.86
N SER A 71 -10.70 -18.94 9.74
CA SER A 71 -12.06 -18.59 9.37
C SER A 71 -12.85 -19.83 8.96
N ASN A 72 -14.04 -20.01 9.52
CA ASN A 72 -14.97 -21.07 9.12
C ASN A 72 -15.72 -20.75 7.81
N ASP A 73 -15.52 -19.56 7.24
CA ASP A 73 -16.13 -19.14 5.97
C ASP A 73 -15.33 -19.69 4.77
N GLU A 74 -15.51 -20.98 4.49
CA GLU A 74 -14.89 -21.65 3.34
C GLU A 74 -15.28 -21.02 2.00
N VAL A 75 -16.51 -20.50 1.90
CA VAL A 75 -17.01 -19.84 0.70
C VAL A 75 -16.19 -18.59 0.39
N SER A 76 -15.84 -17.79 1.41
CA SER A 76 -14.98 -16.62 1.25
C SER A 76 -13.54 -16.99 0.86
N LYS A 77 -12.97 -18.04 1.48
CA LYS A 77 -11.64 -18.55 1.09
C LYS A 77 -11.63 -18.99 -0.38
N GLU A 78 -12.60 -19.80 -0.80
CA GLU A 78 -12.70 -20.28 -2.18
C GLU A 78 -12.89 -19.12 -3.17
N LYS A 79 -13.80 -18.18 -2.87
CA LYS A 79 -14.00 -16.98 -3.68
C LYS A 79 -12.71 -16.18 -3.85
N PHE A 80 -11.91 -16.01 -2.80
CA PHE A 80 -10.63 -15.32 -2.86
C PHE A 80 -9.66 -16.02 -3.83
N TYR A 81 -9.44 -17.33 -3.69
CA TYR A 81 -8.50 -18.06 -4.55
C TYR A 81 -8.97 -18.14 -6.01
N LEU A 82 -10.28 -18.26 -6.25
CA LEU A 82 -10.85 -18.18 -7.60
C LEU A 82 -10.64 -16.78 -8.22
N LYS A 83 -10.87 -15.72 -7.44
CA LYS A 83 -10.66 -14.34 -7.92
C LYS A 83 -9.20 -14.07 -8.22
N LEU A 84 -8.29 -14.55 -7.36
CA LEU A 84 -6.85 -14.42 -7.57
C LEU A 84 -6.40 -15.19 -8.82
N ASN A 85 -6.92 -16.40 -9.02
CA ASN A 85 -6.70 -17.19 -10.24
C ASN A 85 -7.08 -16.42 -11.50
N ASP A 86 -8.29 -15.87 -11.54
CA ASP A 86 -8.78 -15.12 -12.70
C ASP A 86 -7.98 -13.85 -12.94
N THR A 87 -7.58 -13.16 -11.87
CA THR A 87 -6.75 -11.96 -11.92
C THR A 87 -5.39 -12.28 -12.55
N ILE A 88 -4.71 -13.33 -12.09
CA ILE A 88 -3.42 -13.75 -12.62
C ILE A 88 -3.57 -14.22 -14.08
N LYS A 89 -4.59 -15.01 -14.42
CA LYS A 89 -4.86 -15.44 -15.80
C LYS A 89 -5.03 -14.26 -16.75
N LYS A 90 -5.83 -13.25 -16.36
CA LYS A 90 -6.03 -12.02 -17.14
C LYS A 90 -4.72 -11.25 -17.32
N LEU A 91 -3.92 -11.11 -16.27
CA LEU A 91 -2.64 -10.42 -16.35
C LEU A 91 -1.65 -11.18 -17.25
N LYS A 92 -1.61 -12.52 -17.22
CA LYS A 92 -0.71 -13.30 -18.09
C LYS A 92 -0.93 -13.06 -19.59
N LEU A 93 -2.15 -12.69 -20.01
CA LEU A 93 -2.45 -12.37 -21.41
C LEU A 93 -1.62 -11.20 -21.94
N ASN A 94 -1.21 -10.26 -21.08
CA ASN A 94 -0.39 -9.12 -21.49
C ASN A 94 1.11 -9.44 -21.64
N LYS A 95 1.54 -10.68 -21.33
CA LYS A 95 2.92 -11.17 -21.41
C LYS A 95 3.95 -10.33 -20.62
N LEU A 96 3.50 -9.53 -19.66
CA LEU A 96 4.37 -8.84 -18.71
C LEU A 96 4.60 -9.73 -17.47
N PRO A 97 5.78 -9.69 -16.85
CA PRO A 97 6.05 -10.47 -15.65
C PRO A 97 5.11 -10.09 -14.50
N ILE A 98 4.79 -11.08 -13.66
CA ILE A 98 3.89 -10.94 -12.53
C ILE A 98 4.67 -11.18 -11.23
N LEU A 99 4.48 -10.29 -10.27
CA LEU A 99 4.91 -10.47 -8.90
C LEU A 99 3.72 -10.23 -7.98
N THR A 100 3.30 -11.26 -7.27
CA THR A 100 2.23 -11.17 -6.27
C THR A 100 2.83 -11.20 -4.88
N LEU A 101 2.30 -10.34 -4.01
CA LEU A 101 2.86 -9.95 -2.72
C LEU A 101 1.72 -9.86 -1.71
N GLY A 102 1.95 -10.31 -0.48
CA GLY A 102 1.06 -9.98 0.63
C GLY A 102 0.86 -11.14 1.58
N ASP A 103 -0.16 -11.00 2.41
CA ASP A 103 -0.52 -11.98 3.42
C ASP A 103 -1.47 -13.01 2.83
N TYR A 104 -0.98 -14.24 2.70
CA TYR A 104 -1.74 -15.37 2.19
C TYR A 104 -2.43 -16.17 3.29
N ASN A 105 -2.23 -15.80 4.56
CA ASN A 105 -2.79 -16.50 5.72
C ASN A 105 -2.66 -18.01 5.60
N CYS A 106 -1.49 -18.49 5.17
CA CYS A 106 -1.25 -19.90 4.91
C CYS A 106 0.06 -20.39 5.52
N ARG A 107 0.07 -21.65 5.96
CA ARG A 107 1.28 -22.36 6.39
C ARG A 107 1.63 -23.40 5.34
N LEU A 108 2.92 -23.48 5.00
CA LEU A 108 3.45 -24.38 3.98
C LEU A 108 4.51 -25.26 4.65
N SER A 109 4.30 -26.58 4.65
CA SER A 109 5.27 -27.50 5.24
C SER A 109 6.50 -27.69 4.37
N GLN A 110 7.61 -28.10 5.00
CA GLN A 110 8.86 -28.40 4.31
C GLN A 110 8.72 -29.58 3.31
N ASP A 111 7.85 -30.54 3.60
CA ASP A 111 7.66 -31.76 2.80
C ASP A 111 7.03 -31.47 1.43
N LEU A 112 6.38 -30.32 1.26
CA LEU A 112 5.86 -29.88 -0.04
C LEU A 112 6.93 -29.81 -1.12
N HIS A 113 8.20 -29.59 -0.76
CA HIS A 113 9.30 -29.60 -1.73
C HIS A 113 9.42 -30.95 -2.45
N THR A 114 9.19 -32.05 -1.75
CA THR A 114 9.29 -33.41 -2.33
C THR A 114 8.25 -33.62 -3.43
N TYR A 115 7.05 -33.07 -3.25
CA TYR A 115 5.93 -33.21 -4.19
C TYR A 115 5.89 -32.11 -5.25
N TYR A 116 6.36 -30.91 -4.93
CA TYR A 116 6.25 -29.71 -5.77
C TYR A 116 7.57 -28.92 -5.84
N PRO A 117 8.70 -29.52 -6.27
CA PRO A 117 10.02 -28.90 -6.19
C PRO A 117 10.17 -27.64 -7.06
N ASN A 118 9.33 -27.50 -8.09
CA ASN A 118 9.28 -26.32 -8.95
C ASN A 118 8.46 -25.16 -8.36
N ILE A 119 7.59 -25.44 -7.37
CA ILE A 119 6.73 -24.44 -6.73
C ILE A 119 7.31 -24.01 -5.38
N ILE A 120 7.83 -24.98 -4.63
CA ILE A 120 8.39 -24.83 -3.29
C ILE A 120 9.85 -25.28 -3.29
N GLY A 121 10.75 -24.40 -2.85
CA GLY A 121 12.15 -24.71 -2.60
C GLY A 121 12.40 -25.27 -1.19
N LYS A 122 13.64 -25.69 -0.96
CA LYS A 122 14.09 -26.37 0.27
C LYS A 122 14.23 -25.46 1.51
N ALA A 123 14.00 -24.15 1.38
CA ALA A 123 14.29 -23.19 2.44
C ALA A 123 13.12 -22.95 3.42
N ILE A 124 11.93 -23.47 3.13
CA ILE A 124 10.82 -23.48 4.11
C ILE A 124 11.13 -24.52 5.19
N LYS A 125 11.11 -24.09 6.46
CA LYS A 125 11.50 -24.92 7.61
C LYS A 125 10.64 -24.75 8.86
N LEU A 126 9.74 -23.77 8.89
CA LEU A 126 9.05 -23.36 10.12
C LEU A 126 7.77 -24.15 10.40
N GLU A 127 7.14 -24.71 9.37
CA GLU A 127 5.84 -25.36 9.50
C GLU A 127 5.98 -26.87 9.34
N THR A 128 5.37 -27.61 10.24
CA THR A 128 5.28 -29.07 10.19
C THR A 128 4.23 -29.54 9.20
N GLU A 129 3.12 -28.81 9.11
CA GLU A 129 1.96 -29.15 8.29
C GLU A 129 1.57 -28.01 7.35
N THR A 130 1.00 -28.38 6.21
CA THR A 130 0.45 -27.42 5.26
C THR A 130 -1.00 -27.13 5.63
N SER A 131 -1.34 -25.85 5.77
CA SER A 131 -2.70 -25.44 6.11
C SER A 131 -3.66 -25.54 4.91
N GLU A 132 -4.96 -25.36 5.12
CA GLU A 132 -5.94 -25.42 4.04
C GLU A 132 -5.73 -24.30 3.01
N ASN A 133 -5.50 -23.06 3.46
CA ASN A 133 -5.09 -21.98 2.56
C ASN A 133 -3.75 -22.31 1.88
N GLY A 134 -2.86 -23.03 2.57
CA GLY A 134 -1.60 -23.54 2.00
C GLY A 134 -1.85 -24.44 0.80
N MET A 135 -2.75 -25.42 0.94
CA MET A 135 -3.11 -26.33 -0.15
C MET A 135 -3.85 -25.60 -1.30
N LYS A 136 -4.75 -24.66 -0.99
CA LYS A 136 -5.40 -23.82 -2.01
C LYS A 136 -4.36 -23.00 -2.79
N LEU A 137 -3.35 -22.46 -2.11
CA LEU A 137 -2.24 -21.74 -2.73
C LEU A 137 -1.36 -22.64 -3.60
N ILE A 138 -1.03 -23.86 -3.16
CA ILE A 138 -0.27 -24.82 -3.96
C ILE A 138 -1.02 -25.21 -5.22
N ASN A 139 -2.34 -25.46 -5.12
CA ASN A 139 -3.19 -25.75 -6.28
C ASN A 139 -3.22 -24.59 -7.28
N LEU A 140 -3.32 -23.35 -6.80
CA LEU A 140 -3.21 -22.15 -7.63
C LEU A 140 -1.85 -22.08 -8.33
N CYS A 141 -0.76 -22.27 -7.59
CA CYS A 141 0.60 -22.19 -8.12
C CYS A 141 0.87 -23.28 -9.15
N LYS A 142 0.36 -24.50 -8.93
CA LYS A 142 0.45 -25.62 -9.88
C LYS A 142 -0.28 -25.28 -11.17
N THR A 143 -1.56 -24.88 -11.06
CA THR A 143 -2.41 -24.52 -12.20
C THR A 143 -1.83 -23.39 -13.05
N LEU A 144 -1.22 -22.40 -12.39
CA LEU A 144 -0.70 -21.21 -13.04
C LEU A 144 0.82 -21.22 -13.18
N ASN A 145 1.52 -22.35 -13.00
CA ASN A 145 2.97 -22.43 -13.13
C ASN A 145 3.73 -21.30 -12.38
N LEU A 146 3.40 -21.12 -11.10
CA LEU A 146 3.98 -20.14 -10.18
C LEU A 146 4.86 -20.82 -9.13
N ARG A 147 5.69 -20.03 -8.47
CA ARG A 147 6.55 -20.46 -7.34
C ARG A 147 6.59 -19.47 -6.21
N VAL A 148 6.68 -20.00 -4.99
CA VAL A 148 6.77 -19.23 -3.74
C VAL A 148 8.22 -18.88 -3.47
N MET A 149 8.63 -17.66 -3.81
CA MET A 149 10.04 -17.27 -3.82
C MET A 149 10.70 -17.28 -2.43
N ASN A 150 9.93 -17.06 -1.36
CA ASN A 150 10.40 -17.17 0.03
C ASN A 150 11.06 -18.53 0.31
N SER A 151 10.63 -19.58 -0.39
CA SER A 151 11.10 -20.96 -0.17
C SER A 151 12.39 -21.33 -0.91
N PHE A 152 12.90 -20.49 -1.81
CA PHE A 152 14.08 -20.81 -2.63
C PHE A 152 15.39 -20.26 -2.08
N THR A 153 15.34 -19.38 -1.07
CA THR A 153 16.55 -18.75 -0.50
C THR A 153 16.71 -19.13 0.96
N THR A 154 17.80 -19.84 1.29
CA THR A 154 18.10 -20.22 2.67
C THR A 154 18.55 -18.99 3.47
N LYS A 155 17.89 -18.75 4.61
CA LYS A 155 18.22 -17.69 5.57
C LYS A 155 18.09 -18.24 7.00
N PRO A 156 18.73 -17.62 7.99
CA PRO A 156 18.42 -17.88 9.40
C PRO A 156 16.93 -17.65 9.68
N GLU A 157 16.32 -18.48 10.53
CA GLU A 157 14.87 -18.44 10.82
C GLU A 157 14.38 -17.06 11.27
N HIS A 158 15.20 -16.35 12.04
CA HIS A 158 14.87 -15.00 12.50
C HIS A 158 14.76 -13.96 11.37
N ARG A 159 15.17 -14.30 10.15
CA ARG A 159 15.04 -13.48 8.93
C ARG A 159 13.96 -14.00 7.98
N THR A 160 13.24 -15.07 8.32
CA THR A 160 12.22 -15.71 7.46
C THR A 160 10.79 -15.62 8.01
N HIS A 161 10.56 -15.67 9.33
CA HIS A 161 9.19 -15.53 9.88
C HIS A 161 8.64 -14.10 9.73
N THR A 162 7.45 -13.99 9.17
CA THR A 162 6.80 -12.73 8.79
C THR A 162 5.74 -12.35 9.82
N TRP A 163 5.34 -13.27 10.67
CA TRP A 163 4.42 -13.06 11.77
C TRP A 163 4.86 -13.89 12.98
N VAL A 164 4.56 -13.41 14.20
CA VAL A 164 4.84 -14.13 15.44
C VAL A 164 3.56 -14.25 16.23
N HIS A 165 3.16 -15.48 16.52
CA HIS A 165 1.95 -15.75 17.26
C HIS A 165 2.03 -15.12 18.68
N PRO A 166 1.05 -14.31 19.10
CA PRO A 166 1.15 -13.50 20.33
C PRO A 166 1.24 -14.34 21.61
N LYS A 167 0.63 -15.53 21.64
CA LYS A 167 0.64 -16.44 22.80
C LYS A 167 1.84 -17.38 22.80
N THR A 168 1.93 -18.26 21.79
CA THR A 168 2.99 -19.28 21.67
C THR A 168 4.37 -18.70 21.35
N GLN A 169 4.45 -17.45 20.88
CA GLN A 169 5.69 -16.81 20.40
C GLN A 169 6.36 -17.57 19.23
N MET A 170 5.62 -18.47 18.57
CA MET A 170 6.10 -19.17 17.37
C MET A 170 6.06 -18.25 16.16
N GLY A 171 7.11 -18.32 15.33
CA GLY A 171 7.21 -17.55 14.10
C GLY A 171 6.67 -18.33 12.90
N HIS A 172 5.91 -17.66 12.03
CA HIS A 172 5.32 -18.24 10.83
C HIS A 172 5.66 -17.44 9.58
N VAL A 173 5.62 -18.06 8.40
CA VAL A 173 5.79 -17.39 7.09
C VAL A 173 4.45 -17.36 6.36
N ILE A 174 3.66 -16.33 6.63
CA ILE A 174 2.32 -16.16 6.03
C ILE A 174 2.27 -15.05 4.97
N ASP A 175 3.26 -14.15 5.01
CA ASP A 175 3.45 -13.14 3.98
C ASP A 175 4.38 -13.69 2.90
N LEU A 176 3.91 -13.77 1.66
CA LEU A 176 4.60 -14.46 0.57
C LEU A 176 4.81 -13.58 -0.65
N VAL A 177 5.90 -13.88 -1.35
CA VAL A 177 6.29 -13.31 -2.64
C VAL A 177 6.25 -14.44 -3.65
N ILE A 178 5.40 -14.32 -4.66
CA ILE A 178 5.17 -15.39 -5.64
C ILE A 178 5.33 -14.80 -7.04
N THR A 179 5.98 -15.54 -7.93
CA THR A 179 6.18 -15.15 -9.33
C THR A 179 6.06 -16.37 -10.24
N GLU A 180 6.08 -16.17 -11.55
CA GLU A 180 6.03 -17.27 -12.51
C GLU A 180 7.33 -18.10 -12.47
N ASN A 181 7.24 -19.41 -12.70
CA ASN A 181 8.43 -20.28 -12.77
C ASN A 181 9.43 -19.82 -13.83
N ASN A 182 8.92 -19.39 -14.99
CA ASN A 182 9.72 -18.89 -16.10
C ASN A 182 9.72 -17.34 -16.16
N SER A 183 9.56 -16.68 -15.01
CA SER A 183 9.49 -15.22 -14.97
C SER A 183 10.77 -14.58 -15.49
N LYS A 184 10.64 -13.44 -16.18
CA LYS A 184 11.78 -12.60 -16.58
C LYS A 184 12.34 -11.80 -15.39
N LEU A 185 11.66 -11.83 -14.24
CA LEU A 185 12.11 -11.19 -13.02
C LEU A 185 13.20 -12.02 -12.35
N LEU A 186 14.33 -11.37 -12.06
CA LEU A 186 15.35 -11.95 -11.20
C LEU A 186 15.08 -11.47 -9.78
N VAL A 187 14.54 -12.36 -8.94
CA VAL A 187 14.42 -12.12 -7.50
C VAL A 187 15.77 -12.46 -6.87
N CYS A 188 16.52 -11.43 -6.48
CA CYS A 188 17.88 -11.59 -5.96
C CYS A 188 17.91 -11.89 -4.47
N ASP A 189 16.97 -11.33 -3.72
CA ASP A 189 16.90 -11.55 -2.28
C ASP A 189 15.48 -11.35 -1.77
N ILE A 190 15.12 -12.13 -0.76
CA ILE A 190 13.91 -11.96 0.06
C ILE A 190 14.36 -12.10 1.51
N HIS A 191 14.05 -11.10 2.32
CA HIS A 191 14.34 -11.14 3.74
C HIS A 191 13.39 -10.26 4.53
N ASN A 192 13.33 -10.53 5.82
CA ASN A 192 12.46 -9.79 6.72
C ASN A 192 13.21 -8.60 7.30
N SER A 193 12.58 -7.44 7.22
CA SER A 193 13.09 -6.15 7.70
C SER A 193 12.53 -5.85 9.08
N ARG A 194 12.91 -6.69 10.07
CA ARG A 194 12.40 -6.63 11.46
C ARG A 194 12.61 -5.27 12.16
N SER A 195 13.62 -4.53 11.71
CA SER A 195 13.93 -3.19 12.20
C SER A 195 12.93 -2.13 11.74
N MET A 196 12.18 -2.38 10.67
CA MET A 196 11.13 -1.47 10.24
C MET A 196 9.88 -1.68 11.10
N GLU A 197 9.45 -0.60 11.75
CA GLU A 197 8.33 -0.62 12.67
C GLU A 197 7.11 0.07 12.03
N ALA A 198 6.06 -0.70 11.79
CA ALA A 198 4.77 -0.20 11.32
C ALA A 198 3.63 -0.38 12.35
N ASN A 199 3.97 -0.68 13.62
CA ASN A 199 3.02 -0.95 14.70
C ASN A 199 2.00 -2.05 14.32
N THR A 200 2.50 -3.12 13.71
CA THR A 200 1.80 -4.36 13.36
C THR A 200 2.51 -5.53 14.03
N ASP A 201 1.78 -6.63 14.21
CA ASP A 201 2.25 -7.96 14.58
C ASP A 201 2.97 -8.71 13.43
N HIS A 202 2.96 -8.15 12.22
CA HIS A 202 3.75 -8.63 11.09
C HIS A 202 5.11 -7.91 10.98
N TYR A 203 6.11 -8.61 10.45
CA TYR A 203 7.36 -8.04 9.99
C TYR A 203 7.29 -7.77 8.49
N MET A 204 7.75 -6.58 8.07
CA MET A 204 7.85 -6.28 6.65
C MET A 204 8.80 -7.26 5.96
N ILE A 205 8.37 -7.77 4.80
CA ILE A 205 9.25 -8.44 3.84
C ILE A 205 9.83 -7.42 2.88
N THR A 206 11.12 -7.54 2.61
CA THR A 206 11.81 -6.83 1.55
C THR A 206 12.23 -7.80 0.47
N THR A 207 11.85 -7.50 -0.77
CA THR A 207 12.27 -8.24 -1.96
C THR A 207 13.14 -7.36 -2.84
N ILE A 208 14.29 -7.86 -3.25
CA ILE A 208 15.20 -7.18 -4.18
C ILE A 208 15.04 -7.80 -5.57
N LEU A 209 14.62 -6.99 -6.53
CA LEU A 209 14.44 -7.39 -7.92
C LEU A 209 15.55 -6.79 -8.78
N LYS A 210 16.14 -7.62 -9.65
CA LYS A 210 17.02 -7.17 -10.73
C LYS A 210 16.25 -7.24 -12.05
N LEU A 211 16.11 -6.10 -12.69
CA LEU A 211 15.47 -5.97 -14.00
C LEU A 211 16.57 -5.93 -15.07
N LYS A 212 16.42 -6.75 -16.12
CA LYS A 212 17.32 -6.72 -17.27
C LYS A 212 16.98 -5.53 -18.17
N TYR A 213 17.97 -4.82 -18.70
CA TYR A 213 17.66 -3.80 -19.70
C TYR A 213 17.04 -4.46 -20.94
N LEU A 214 15.84 -4.02 -21.36
CA LEU A 214 15.25 -4.43 -22.62
C LEU A 214 15.78 -3.53 -23.72
N ASN A 215 16.73 -4.05 -24.50
CA ASN A 215 17.22 -3.36 -25.68
C ASN A 215 16.21 -3.52 -26.82
N ASN A 216 15.18 -2.69 -26.83
CA ASN A 216 14.29 -2.57 -27.98
C ASN A 216 14.96 -1.76 -29.10
N ASN A 217 16.13 -2.19 -29.57
CA ASN A 217 16.68 -1.77 -30.84
C ASN A 217 15.97 -2.56 -31.96
N LYS A 218 14.64 -2.39 -32.05
CA LYS A 218 14.03 -2.42 -33.38
C LYS A 218 14.17 -1.00 -33.88
N THR A 219 15.07 -0.81 -34.84
CA THR A 219 15.08 0.35 -35.71
C THR A 219 13.72 0.41 -36.40
N SER A 220 12.72 1.01 -35.74
CA SER A 220 11.60 1.56 -36.48
C SER A 220 12.20 2.71 -37.28
N ASN A 221 12.35 2.50 -38.58
CA ASN A 221 12.57 3.55 -39.58
C ASN A 221 11.34 4.47 -39.65
N ASP A 222 10.92 4.98 -38.51
CA ASP A 222 9.80 5.89 -38.40
C ASP A 222 10.39 7.26 -38.13
N LYS A 223 10.73 7.95 -39.24
CA LYS A 223 11.06 9.39 -39.25
C LYS A 223 9.80 10.23 -38.95
N SER A 224 8.93 9.80 -38.04
CA SER A 224 7.84 10.64 -37.56
C SER A 224 8.37 11.53 -36.44
N LYS A 225 8.49 12.82 -36.76
CA LYS A 225 8.73 13.89 -35.77
C LYS A 225 7.82 13.69 -34.55
N PRO A 226 8.28 13.98 -33.32
CA PRO A 226 7.45 13.85 -32.14
C PRO A 226 6.18 14.68 -32.32
N LYS A 227 5.03 14.03 -32.46
CA LYS A 227 3.74 14.70 -32.43
C LYS A 227 3.60 15.31 -31.03
N ARG A 228 3.84 16.62 -30.96
CA ARG A 228 3.56 17.49 -29.83
C ARG A 228 2.16 17.13 -29.36
N LYS A 229 2.02 16.52 -28.17
CA LYS A 229 0.72 16.34 -27.52
C LYS A 229 0.21 17.74 -27.21
N GLN A 230 -0.52 18.34 -28.15
CA GLN A 230 -1.37 19.47 -27.83
C GLN A 230 -2.38 18.96 -26.79
N SER A 231 -2.30 19.58 -25.62
CA SER A 231 -3.15 19.32 -24.47
C SER A 231 -4.62 19.28 -24.91
N LYS A 232 -5.33 18.21 -24.56
CA LYS A 232 -6.80 18.12 -24.62
C LYS A 232 -7.54 19.18 -23.80
N ALA A 233 -6.83 20.15 -23.22
CA ALA A 233 -7.37 21.32 -22.54
C ALA A 233 -7.83 22.44 -23.48
N ILE A 234 -7.42 22.46 -24.76
CA ILE A 234 -7.77 23.56 -25.68
C ILE A 234 -9.15 23.36 -26.33
N HIS A 235 -9.62 22.11 -26.48
CA HIS A 235 -10.89 21.85 -27.18
C HIS A 235 -12.16 21.93 -26.31
N ALA A 236 -12.02 22.08 -24.98
CA ALA A 236 -13.17 22.24 -24.08
C ALA A 236 -13.58 23.71 -23.87
N LEU A 237 -12.82 24.68 -24.41
CA LEU A 237 -13.11 26.12 -24.29
C LEU A 237 -13.49 26.77 -25.62
N THR A 238 -13.47 26.03 -26.73
CA THR A 238 -13.49 26.61 -28.08
C THR A 238 -14.81 27.18 -28.61
N PRO A 239 -16.03 26.87 -28.09
CA PRO A 239 -17.24 27.55 -28.59
C PRO A 239 -17.49 28.91 -27.89
N ASP A 240 -17.21 29.00 -26.59
CA ASP A 240 -17.61 30.15 -25.77
C ASP A 240 -16.47 31.15 -25.48
N TYR A 241 -15.23 30.81 -25.79
CA TYR A 241 -14.08 31.68 -25.57
C TYR A 241 -14.20 33.07 -26.24
N PRO A 242 -14.65 33.20 -27.50
CA PRO A 242 -14.82 34.52 -28.12
C PRO A 242 -15.92 35.34 -27.44
N LYS A 243 -16.95 34.67 -26.92
CA LYS A 243 -18.11 35.31 -26.27
C LYS A 243 -17.73 35.83 -24.87
N ILE A 244 -17.03 35.01 -24.09
CA ILE A 244 -16.49 35.39 -22.78
C ILE A 244 -15.46 36.51 -22.90
N LEU A 245 -14.59 36.44 -23.91
CA LEU A 245 -13.59 37.48 -24.17
C LEU A 245 -14.25 38.81 -24.57
N ASN A 246 -15.28 38.79 -25.41
CA ASN A 246 -16.05 40.00 -25.75
C ASN A 246 -16.78 40.59 -24.54
N THR A 247 -17.39 39.77 -23.68
CA THR A 247 -18.05 40.24 -22.44
C THR A 247 -17.05 40.85 -21.45
N LEU A 248 -15.82 40.31 -21.38
CA LEU A 248 -14.74 40.84 -20.54
C LEU A 248 -14.10 42.10 -21.11
N LEU A 249 -14.09 42.28 -22.43
CA LEU A 249 -13.61 43.49 -23.11
C LEU A 249 -14.64 44.62 -23.07
N GLN A 250 -15.94 44.30 -23.06
CA GLN A 250 -17.03 45.28 -22.96
C GLN A 250 -17.22 45.83 -21.56
N ASN A 251 -17.03 45.00 -20.53
CA ASN A 251 -16.94 45.49 -19.16
C ASN A 251 -15.54 46.08 -18.97
N LYS A 252 -15.42 47.41 -18.81
CA LYS A 252 -14.17 48.16 -18.59
C LYS A 252 -13.40 47.73 -17.32
N CYS A 253 -13.07 46.45 -17.17
CA CYS A 253 -12.19 45.95 -16.14
C CYS A 253 -10.76 46.22 -16.58
N GLN A 254 -9.99 46.91 -15.75
CA GLN A 254 -8.59 47.16 -16.06
C GLN A 254 -7.86 45.82 -16.21
N LEU A 255 -7.14 45.63 -17.32
CA LEU A 255 -6.42 44.40 -17.68
C LEU A 255 -5.61 43.83 -16.49
N ASN A 256 -5.03 44.74 -15.70
CA ASN A 256 -4.21 44.48 -14.53
C ASN A 256 -4.97 43.80 -13.37
N GLN A 257 -6.29 43.97 -13.29
CA GLN A 257 -7.15 43.31 -12.31
C GLN A 257 -7.51 41.89 -12.74
N VAL A 258 -7.78 41.70 -14.04
CA VAL A 258 -8.01 40.39 -14.65
C VAL A 258 -6.74 39.53 -14.57
N GLU A 259 -5.58 40.11 -14.89
CA GLU A 259 -4.28 39.43 -14.80
C GLU A 259 -3.94 39.03 -13.35
N ARG A 260 -4.24 39.90 -12.37
CA ARG A 260 -4.09 39.58 -10.95
C ARG A 260 -5.04 38.47 -10.51
N ALA A 261 -6.30 38.50 -10.95
CA ALA A 261 -7.27 37.45 -10.63
C ALA A 261 -6.89 36.10 -11.24
N ILE A 262 -6.42 36.08 -12.50
CA ILE A 262 -5.94 34.89 -13.18
C ILE A 262 -4.67 34.36 -12.50
N THR A 263 -3.72 35.23 -12.19
CA THR A 263 -2.48 34.86 -11.49
C THR A 263 -2.77 34.34 -10.08
N GLN A 264 -3.70 34.95 -9.35
CA GLN A 264 -4.15 34.45 -8.05
C GLN A 264 -4.86 33.10 -8.17
N ALA A 265 -5.76 32.91 -9.13
CA ALA A 265 -6.43 31.64 -9.38
C ALA A 265 -5.45 30.53 -9.79
N ALA A 266 -4.50 30.86 -10.67
CA ALA A 266 -3.43 29.97 -11.11
C ALA A 266 -2.50 29.60 -9.95
N ASN A 267 -2.09 30.57 -9.12
CA ASN A 267 -1.29 30.29 -7.92
C ASN A 267 -2.06 29.44 -6.90
N LYS A 268 -3.37 29.68 -6.72
CA LYS A 268 -4.25 28.88 -5.85
C LYS A 268 -4.41 27.44 -6.38
N ALA A 269 -4.38 27.26 -7.70
CA ALA A 269 -4.42 25.95 -8.38
C ALA A 269 -3.03 25.27 -8.49
N ALA A 270 -1.94 26.04 -8.49
CA ALA A 270 -0.57 25.57 -8.64
C ALA A 270 0.09 25.13 -7.32
N ILE A 271 -0.51 25.40 -6.17
CA ILE A 271 -0.10 24.76 -4.91
C ILE A 271 -0.31 23.25 -5.11
N PRO A 272 0.76 22.42 -5.11
CA PRO A 272 0.58 20.99 -5.21
C PRO A 272 -0.28 20.56 -4.03
N TYR A 273 -1.53 20.17 -4.31
CA TYR A 273 -2.49 19.77 -3.30
C TYR A 273 -1.92 18.54 -2.58
N LYS A 274 -1.22 18.75 -1.46
CA LYS A 274 -1.07 17.71 -0.46
C LYS A 274 -2.48 17.47 0.04
N SER A 275 -3.03 16.28 -0.20
CA SER A 275 -4.28 15.86 0.43
C SER A 275 -4.19 16.20 1.92
N ALA A 276 -5.27 16.67 2.55
CA ALA A 276 -5.20 17.15 3.92
C ALA A 276 -4.65 16.08 4.89
N THR A 277 -4.89 14.80 4.59
CA THR A 277 -4.26 13.63 5.21
C THR A 277 -2.73 13.71 5.26
N LYS A 278 -2.08 14.16 4.19
CA LYS A 278 -0.61 14.27 4.10
C LYS A 278 -0.05 15.46 4.87
N ARG A 279 -0.85 16.50 5.15
CA ARG A 279 -0.39 17.71 5.86
C ARG A 279 -0.28 17.48 7.37
N TRP A 280 -1.29 16.90 8.00
CA TRP A 280 -1.22 16.63 9.44
C TRP A 280 -0.18 15.55 9.75
N GLN A 281 -0.11 14.48 8.94
CA GLN A 281 0.89 13.42 9.10
C GLN A 281 2.32 13.96 9.10
N TYR A 282 2.63 14.90 8.20
CA TYR A 282 3.93 15.56 8.13
C TYR A 282 4.23 16.38 9.39
N ASN A 283 3.28 17.19 9.85
CA ASN A 283 3.46 18.03 11.04
C ASN A 283 3.66 17.17 12.30
N ILE A 284 2.87 16.11 12.47
CA ILE A 284 3.00 15.20 13.61
C ILE A 284 4.29 14.38 13.55
N SER A 285 4.72 13.95 12.37
CA SER A 285 5.99 13.23 12.22
C SER A 285 7.19 14.09 12.58
N ASN A 286 7.12 15.41 12.31
CA ASN A 286 8.16 16.35 12.74
C ASN A 286 8.12 16.62 14.25
N LEU A 287 6.93 16.80 14.83
CA LEU A 287 6.76 17.05 16.27
C LEU A 287 7.17 15.86 17.13
N LEU A 288 7.00 14.63 16.63
CA LEU A 288 7.29 13.39 17.37
C LEU A 288 8.59 12.71 16.91
N LYS A 289 9.45 13.43 16.16
CA LYS A 289 10.61 12.85 15.50
C LYS A 289 11.56 12.19 16.49
N ASP A 290 11.78 12.82 17.63
CA ASP A 290 12.71 12.33 18.64
C ASP A 290 12.14 11.14 19.41
N GLU A 291 10.86 11.15 19.74
CA GLU A 291 10.21 10.00 20.38
C GLU A 291 10.10 8.80 19.44
N ILE A 292 9.85 9.03 18.15
CA ILE A 292 9.88 7.97 17.13
C ILE A 292 11.30 7.40 17.01
N LYS A 293 12.33 8.25 17.00
CA LYS A 293 13.74 7.82 16.96
C LYS A 293 14.11 7.02 18.21
N HIS A 294 13.71 7.48 19.39
CA HIS A 294 13.95 6.80 20.67
C HIS A 294 13.25 5.44 20.72
N ARG A 295 11.97 5.36 20.35
CA ARG A 295 11.23 4.10 20.24
C ARG A 295 11.94 3.11 19.31
N ARG A 296 12.43 3.58 18.16
CA ARG A 296 13.20 2.76 17.21
C ARG A 296 14.50 2.24 17.83
N GLN A 297 15.24 3.06 18.58
CA GLN A 297 16.46 2.62 19.27
C GLN A 297 16.16 1.52 20.30
N LEU A 298 15.12 1.67 21.11
CA LEU A 298 14.69 0.65 22.08
C LEU A 298 14.25 -0.64 21.39
N ARG A 299 13.57 -0.55 20.23
CA ARG A 299 13.23 -1.71 19.41
C ARG A 299 14.49 -2.46 18.96
N LEU A 300 15.50 -1.76 18.44
CA LEU A 300 16.76 -2.39 18.02
C LEU A 300 17.47 -3.04 19.21
N LYS A 301 17.50 -2.39 20.37
CA LYS A 301 18.06 -2.95 21.60
C LYS A 301 17.35 -4.25 21.99
N TRP A 302 16.01 -4.28 21.93
CA TRP A 302 15.23 -5.48 22.20
C TRP A 302 15.46 -6.60 21.16
N LEU A 303 15.52 -6.27 19.87
CA LEU A 303 15.79 -7.26 18.82
C LEU A 303 17.18 -7.89 18.92
N ASN A 304 18.17 -7.12 19.39
CA ASN A 304 19.53 -7.62 19.60
C ASN A 304 19.69 -8.36 20.93
N ASN A 305 18.91 -7.99 21.95
CA ASN A 305 18.93 -8.60 23.29
C ASN A 305 17.49 -8.75 23.83
N PRO A 306 16.81 -9.88 23.55
CA PRO A 306 15.38 -10.06 23.76
C PRO A 306 14.99 -10.36 25.22
N THR A 307 15.41 -9.53 26.17
CA THR A 307 15.02 -9.64 27.58
C THR A 307 13.64 -9.03 27.84
N ALA A 308 12.96 -9.50 28.89
CA ALA A 308 11.70 -8.93 29.36
C ALA A 308 11.83 -7.43 29.69
N ALA A 309 12.96 -7.01 30.25
CA ALA A 309 13.26 -5.62 30.56
C ALA A 309 13.33 -4.76 29.27
N ASN A 310 14.10 -5.19 28.26
CA ASN A 310 14.19 -4.46 26.99
C ASN A 310 12.85 -4.41 26.25
N LYS A 311 12.06 -5.50 26.30
CA LYS A 311 10.70 -5.55 25.76
C LYS A 311 9.79 -4.53 26.46
N SER A 312 9.83 -4.48 27.79
CA SER A 312 9.04 -3.53 28.60
C SER A 312 9.37 -2.07 28.27
N LEU A 313 10.66 -1.72 28.18
CA LEU A 313 11.11 -0.38 27.78
C LEU A 313 10.56 0.03 26.41
N TYR A 314 10.69 -0.86 25.42
CA TYR A 314 10.12 -0.62 24.09
C TYR A 314 8.59 -0.47 24.13
N MET A 315 7.88 -1.33 24.87
CA MET A 315 6.42 -1.25 25.01
C MET A 315 5.97 0.07 25.63
N GLN A 316 6.67 0.57 26.65
CA GLN A 316 6.39 1.86 27.27
C GLN A 316 6.58 3.02 26.29
N ALA A 317 7.71 3.06 25.58
CA ALA A 317 7.96 4.07 24.56
C ALA A 317 6.92 4.02 23.42
N SER A 318 6.53 2.82 23.01
CA SER A 318 5.48 2.62 21.99
C SER A 318 4.12 3.15 22.45
N LYS A 319 3.73 2.90 23.71
CA LYS A 319 2.51 3.46 24.32
C LYS A 319 2.52 4.99 24.29
N ILE A 320 3.63 5.62 24.68
CA ILE A 320 3.78 7.07 24.68
C ILE A 320 3.62 7.65 23.26
N VAL A 321 4.37 7.13 22.28
CA VAL A 321 4.29 7.61 20.90
C VAL A 321 2.90 7.41 20.32
N ASN A 322 2.28 6.25 20.53
CA ASN A 322 0.94 5.96 20.04
C ASN A 322 -0.13 6.90 20.64
N ASN A 323 -0.02 7.21 21.94
CA ASN A 323 -0.91 8.17 22.60
C ASN A 323 -0.71 9.59 22.05
N LYS A 324 0.53 10.04 21.86
CA LYS A 324 0.83 11.35 21.27
C LYS A 324 0.29 11.48 19.86
N ILE A 325 0.47 10.45 19.02
CA ILE A 325 -0.09 10.40 17.67
C ILE A 325 -1.63 10.49 17.72
N LYS A 326 -2.28 9.79 18.65
CA LYS A 326 -3.73 9.84 18.81
C LYS A 326 -4.21 11.25 19.15
N LEU A 327 -3.67 11.85 20.22
CA LEU A 327 -4.04 13.19 20.66
C LEU A 327 -3.83 14.24 19.56
N ALA A 328 -2.71 14.14 18.85
CA ALA A 328 -2.40 15.00 17.73
C ALA A 328 -3.39 14.90 16.56
N LYS A 329 -3.86 13.69 16.25
CA LYS A 329 -4.92 13.48 15.25
C LYS A 329 -6.25 14.08 15.71
N ASP A 330 -6.63 13.82 16.96
CA ASP A 330 -7.88 14.32 17.55
C ASP A 330 -7.91 15.85 17.52
N GLN A 331 -6.78 16.48 17.86
CA GLN A 331 -6.63 17.94 17.79
C GLN A 331 -6.74 18.44 16.35
N TYR A 332 -6.07 17.80 15.40
CA TYR A 332 -6.15 18.19 13.99
C TYR A 332 -7.60 18.12 13.45
N ILE A 333 -8.36 17.08 13.80
CA ILE A 333 -9.76 16.96 13.40
C ILE A 333 -10.58 18.10 14.00
N LYS A 334 -10.40 18.40 15.30
CA LYS A 334 -11.07 19.53 15.95
C LYS A 334 -10.74 20.87 15.28
N ASP A 335 -9.47 21.12 14.99
CA ASP A 335 -9.03 22.36 14.33
C ASP A 335 -9.68 22.50 12.94
N LYS A 336 -9.78 21.40 12.19
CA LYS A 336 -10.46 21.38 10.88
C LYS A 336 -11.96 21.59 10.99
N MET A 337 -12.62 21.01 11.99
CA MET A 337 -14.05 21.27 12.24
C MET A 337 -14.29 22.74 12.62
N ASN A 338 -13.43 23.33 13.43
CA ASN A 338 -13.52 24.74 13.80
C ASN A 338 -13.34 25.67 12.59
N GLU A 339 -12.32 25.40 11.77
CA GLU A 339 -12.09 26.14 10.52
C GLU A 339 -13.28 25.99 9.55
N MET A 340 -13.84 24.78 9.40
CA MET A 340 -15.06 24.55 8.61
C MET A 340 -16.25 25.38 9.13
N ASN A 341 -16.46 25.42 10.44
CA ASN A 341 -17.51 26.23 11.07
C ASN A 341 -17.32 27.73 10.79
N THR A 342 -16.08 28.22 10.67
CA THR A 342 -15.84 29.61 10.28
C THR A 342 -16.20 29.89 8.81
N TYR A 343 -16.01 28.94 7.90
CA TYR A 343 -16.44 29.08 6.51
C TYR A 343 -17.97 29.05 6.37
N PHE A 344 -18.65 28.19 7.13
CA PHE A 344 -20.12 28.20 7.21
C PHE A 344 -20.65 29.56 7.67
N LYS A 345 -20.06 30.14 8.72
CA LYS A 345 -20.42 31.49 9.21
C LYS A 345 -20.17 32.60 8.18
N LYS A 346 -19.23 32.40 7.26
CA LYS A 346 -18.90 33.34 6.18
C LYS A 346 -19.66 33.06 4.87
N HIS A 347 -20.60 32.11 4.88
CA HIS A 347 -21.34 31.65 3.69
C HIS A 347 -20.46 31.12 2.55
N ASP A 348 -19.22 30.71 2.83
CA ASP A 348 -18.33 30.08 1.84
C ASP A 348 -18.56 28.56 1.84
N LEU A 349 -19.71 28.17 1.28
CA LEU A 349 -20.15 26.77 1.23
C LEU A 349 -19.19 25.89 0.43
N HIS A 350 -18.56 26.42 -0.62
CA HIS A 350 -17.62 25.67 -1.45
C HIS A 350 -16.39 25.20 -0.66
N LEU A 351 -15.78 26.10 0.13
CA LEU A 351 -14.65 25.73 0.99
C LEU A 351 -15.09 24.82 2.14
N ALA A 352 -16.27 25.04 2.72
CA ALA A 352 -16.79 24.18 3.78
C ALA A 352 -17.00 22.73 3.32
N TYR A 353 -17.64 22.51 2.16
CA TYR A 353 -17.84 21.17 1.59
C TYR A 353 -16.51 20.47 1.26
N LYS A 354 -15.53 21.20 0.73
CA LYS A 354 -14.20 20.64 0.46
C LYS A 354 -13.49 20.16 1.72
N MET A 355 -13.72 20.82 2.85
CA MET A 355 -13.17 20.40 4.14
C MET A 355 -13.85 19.16 4.72
N VAL A 356 -15.13 18.93 4.42
CA VAL A 356 -15.84 17.70 4.83
C VAL A 356 -15.14 16.47 4.27
N ASP A 357 -14.78 16.47 2.99
CA ASP A 357 -14.06 15.35 2.36
C ASP A 357 -12.70 15.10 3.02
N ASP A 358 -11.98 16.16 3.36
CA ASP A 358 -10.68 16.10 4.02
C ASP A 358 -10.78 15.57 5.47
N ILE A 359 -11.84 15.95 6.21
CA ILE A 359 -12.15 15.44 7.56
C ILE A 359 -12.59 13.97 7.46
N LEU A 360 -13.48 13.62 6.55
CA LEU A 360 -13.95 12.26 6.33
C LEU A 360 -12.80 11.33 5.94
N ALA A 361 -11.88 11.77 5.06
CA ALA A 361 -10.68 11.01 4.73
C ALA A 361 -9.77 10.79 5.96
N THR A 362 -9.73 11.75 6.89
CA THR A 362 -8.96 11.62 8.14
C THR A 362 -9.66 10.70 9.15
N ILE A 363 -10.99 10.75 9.26
CA ILE A 363 -11.82 9.89 10.13
C ILE A 363 -11.89 8.46 9.61
N ARG A 364 -11.95 8.24 8.29
CA ARG A 364 -11.88 6.89 7.70
C ARG A 364 -10.55 6.19 8.04
N ASN A 365 -9.49 6.95 8.27
CA ASN A 365 -8.23 6.43 8.83
C ASN A 365 -8.25 6.20 10.36
N HIS A 366 -9.30 6.64 11.08
CA HIS A 366 -9.47 6.53 12.54
C HIS A 366 -10.28 5.28 12.98
N SER A 367 -11.07 4.65 12.09
CA SER A 367 -11.85 3.45 12.44
C SER A 367 -10.99 2.25 12.90
N TYR A 368 -9.66 2.33 12.76
CA TYR A 368 -8.69 1.31 13.16
C TYR A 368 -8.37 1.17 14.67
N LYS A 369 -8.82 2.05 15.59
CA LYS A 369 -8.42 1.91 17.03
C LYS A 369 -9.49 2.12 18.10
N ALA A 370 -10.71 2.53 17.77
CA ALA A 370 -11.73 2.81 18.79
C ALA A 370 -12.75 1.67 18.93
N LYS A 371 -12.32 0.49 19.43
CA LYS A 371 -13.21 -0.51 20.06
C LYS A 371 -12.50 -1.64 20.83
N ARG A 372 -11.23 -1.46 21.22
CA ARG A 372 -10.46 -2.47 21.99
C ARG A 372 -10.63 -2.35 23.52
N ALA A 373 -11.54 -1.51 24.02
CA ALA A 373 -11.64 -1.20 25.46
C ALA A 373 -12.74 -1.96 26.21
N HIS A 374 -13.68 -2.61 25.53
CA HIS A 374 -14.68 -3.46 26.18
C HIS A 374 -14.96 -4.66 25.27
N GLN A 375 -14.89 -5.87 25.83
CA GLN A 375 -15.07 -7.20 25.19
C GLN A 375 -13.78 -7.86 24.67
N ILE A 376 -12.89 -8.23 25.58
CA ILE A 376 -12.26 -9.56 25.53
C ILE A 376 -12.44 -10.12 26.94
N LYS A 377 -13.30 -11.12 27.10
CA LYS A 377 -13.31 -11.94 28.32
C LYS A 377 -12.17 -12.94 28.19
N ASP A 378 -11.41 -13.15 29.25
CA ASP A 378 -10.23 -14.04 29.28
C ASP A 378 -10.55 -15.50 28.87
N SER A 379 -11.83 -15.90 28.85
CA SER A 379 -12.30 -17.21 28.39
C SER A 379 -12.19 -17.44 26.88
N ASP A 380 -12.15 -16.40 26.06
CA ASP A 380 -12.21 -16.54 24.59
C ASP A 380 -10.83 -16.78 23.95
N LEU A 381 -9.75 -16.73 24.77
CA LEU A 381 -8.36 -16.93 24.35
C LEU A 381 -7.79 -18.32 24.70
N GLN A 382 -8.62 -19.21 25.26
CA GLN A 382 -8.19 -20.55 25.66
C GLN A 382 -8.58 -21.68 24.69
N TYR A 383 -9.47 -21.47 23.71
CA TYR A 383 -9.99 -22.55 22.86
C TYR A 383 -10.05 -22.27 21.34
N HIS A 384 -9.18 -21.41 20.81
CA HIS A 384 -9.19 -21.12 19.37
C HIS A 384 -7.79 -21.18 18.73
N TYR A 385 -7.64 -22.20 17.89
CA TYR A 385 -6.68 -22.46 16.80
C TYR A 385 -5.34 -23.11 17.13
#